data_AF-A0A0S4LGI4-F1
#
_entry.id   AF-A0A0S4LGI4-F1
#
_cell.length_a   1.000
_cell.length_b   1.000
_cell.length_c   1.000
_cell.angle_alpha   90.00
_cell.angle_beta   90.00
_cell.angle_gamma   90.00
#
_symmetry.space_group_name_H-M   'P 1'
#
loop_
_entity.id
_entity.type
_entity.pdbx_description
1 polymer ?
#
loop_
_entity_poly.entity_id
_entity_poly.type
_entity_poly.pdbx_seq_one_letter_code
_entity_poly.pdbx_strand_id
1 'polypeptide(L)'
;MGPFNGKVESRSVMNLNNVEEQRTEPRVAVQLHALVSGSVESEGMGTILDLSRNGCRLESPLLMLPGLSVELRIAVPGFEWALMIDGADVQWADEDRAGLAFVRIRETERQRLSELVTARLEKGADTGDDAQGELIPLEFQGLDAVLSQDPDLAIRKGLTWFAQDRTEFRFRGGSLLSRAFPTCTPEFATALSQLVKTGGDREADFSLALLQNYLGSTSSDGVLKEMVSRFSHDDRTMEGVRAIINSTRLTSSSGEFALAEAWRVKKESLTYWLTDERQAITSFAEQHIAELDRMIAAERHRVEAERELRERSRHEDESGHDHGYRPKPF
;
A
#
# COMPACT_ATOMS: atom_id res chain seq x y z
N MET A 1 -55.67 -6.30 -69.04
CA MET A 1 -54.60 -5.33 -69.33
C MET A 1 -53.87 -5.07 -68.03
N GLY A 2 -52.82 -5.84 -67.76
CA GLY A 2 -51.97 -5.65 -66.59
C GLY A 2 -50.55 -5.31 -67.07
N PRO A 3 -49.83 -4.37 -66.46
CA PRO A 3 -48.43 -4.17 -66.76
C PRO A 3 -47.51 -4.69 -65.66
N PHE A 4 -46.40 -5.22 -66.15
CA PHE A 4 -45.18 -5.58 -65.45
C PHE A 4 -44.25 -4.36 -65.23
N ASN A 5 -43.36 -4.52 -64.24
CA ASN A 5 -41.94 -4.12 -64.21
C ASN A 5 -41.52 -2.79 -63.54
N GLY A 6 -40.47 -2.87 -62.70
CA GLY A 6 -39.59 -1.73 -62.36
C GLY A 6 -39.03 -1.64 -60.93
N LYS A 7 -37.92 -2.34 -60.65
CA LYS A 7 -36.96 -2.13 -59.53
C LYS A 7 -36.30 -0.73 -59.68
N VAL A 8 -35.93 0.04 -58.65
CA VAL A 8 -34.66 -0.01 -57.88
C VAL A 8 -34.67 0.99 -56.70
N GLU A 9 -33.99 0.55 -55.64
CA GLU A 9 -33.52 1.12 -54.38
C GLU A 9 -33.20 2.63 -54.27
N SER A 10 -33.39 3.16 -53.06
CA SER A 10 -32.35 3.93 -52.37
C SER A 10 -32.41 3.68 -50.86
N ARG A 11 -31.26 3.24 -50.34
CA ARG A 11 -30.96 2.81 -48.97
C ARG A 11 -31.28 3.89 -47.95
N SER A 12 -32.02 3.54 -46.89
CA SER A 12 -31.81 4.20 -45.60
C SER A 12 -30.97 3.28 -44.73
N VAL A 13 -29.72 3.72 -44.57
CA VAL A 13 -28.66 3.08 -43.80
C VAL A 13 -29.08 2.90 -42.35
N MET A 14 -29.06 1.66 -41.87
CA MET A 14 -28.80 1.38 -40.47
C MET A 14 -27.38 1.90 -40.15
N ASN A 15 -27.25 2.74 -39.12
CA ASN A 15 -26.00 2.92 -38.39
C ASN A 15 -26.38 2.99 -36.90
N LEU A 16 -26.15 1.90 -36.14
CA LEU A 16 -24.90 1.60 -35.46
C LEU A 16 -24.52 2.69 -34.45
N ASN A 17 -25.13 2.60 -33.27
CA ASN A 17 -24.50 2.99 -32.00
C ASN A 17 -24.83 1.90 -30.97
N ASN A 18 -24.42 0.67 -31.28
CA ASN A 18 -24.21 -0.33 -30.25
C ASN A 18 -22.82 -0.03 -29.70
N VAL A 19 -22.73 0.89 -28.74
CA VAL A 19 -21.52 1.04 -27.93
C VAL A 19 -21.42 -0.29 -27.17
N GLU A 20 -20.49 -1.13 -27.61
CA GLU A 20 -20.24 -2.43 -27.01
C GLU A 20 -20.07 -2.26 -25.50
N GLU A 21 -20.99 -2.82 -24.73
CA GLU A 21 -20.84 -2.95 -23.30
C GLU A 21 -19.73 -3.99 -23.05
N GLN A 22 -18.46 -3.55 -23.10
CA GLN A 22 -17.26 -4.36 -22.86
C GLN A 22 -17.10 -4.76 -21.37
N ARG A 23 -18.17 -4.69 -20.59
CA ARG A 23 -18.14 -4.88 -19.15
C ARG A 23 -18.35 -6.35 -18.82
N THR A 24 -17.38 -6.94 -18.16
CA THR A 24 -17.41 -8.35 -17.73
C THR A 24 -18.14 -8.57 -16.41
N GLU A 25 -18.39 -7.52 -15.63
CA GLU A 25 -19.07 -7.61 -14.32
C GLU A 25 -20.06 -6.46 -14.08
N PRO A 26 -21.17 -6.74 -13.36
CA PRO A 26 -22.14 -5.72 -12.98
C PRO A 26 -21.52 -4.73 -11.98
N ARG A 27 -21.86 -3.45 -12.13
CA ARG A 27 -21.47 -2.38 -11.20
C ARG A 27 -22.69 -1.87 -10.44
N VAL A 28 -22.53 -1.60 -9.15
CA VAL A 28 -23.53 -0.94 -8.32
C VAL A 28 -23.18 0.52 -8.15
N ALA A 29 -24.19 1.40 -8.31
CA ALA A 29 -24.03 2.81 -7.98
C ALA A 29 -23.90 2.96 -6.47
N VAL A 30 -22.90 3.71 -6.03
CA VAL A 30 -22.62 3.97 -4.61
C VAL A 30 -22.11 5.39 -4.43
N GLN A 31 -22.13 5.88 -3.20
CA GLN A 31 -21.44 7.11 -2.82
C GLN A 31 -20.71 6.80 -1.51
N LEU A 32 -19.45 6.38 -1.63
CA LEU A 32 -18.63 5.97 -0.47
C LEU A 32 -17.37 6.80 -0.44
N HIS A 33 -17.01 7.32 0.73
CA HIS A 33 -15.73 8.01 0.88
C HIS A 33 -14.57 7.03 0.83
N ALA A 34 -13.48 7.45 0.21
CA ALA A 34 -12.25 6.68 0.14
C ALA A 34 -11.04 7.55 0.47
N LEU A 35 -10.10 6.98 1.22
CA LEU A 35 -8.73 7.49 1.29
C LEU A 35 -7.91 6.80 0.20
N VAL A 36 -7.16 7.60 -0.54
CA VAL A 36 -6.29 7.16 -1.64
C VAL A 36 -4.85 7.44 -1.26
N SER A 37 -4.01 6.41 -1.30
CA SER A 37 -2.59 6.51 -1.00
C SER A 37 -1.76 6.01 -2.18
N GLY A 38 -0.53 6.52 -2.33
CA GLY A 38 0.37 6.15 -3.43
C GLY A 38 0.08 6.88 -4.75
N SER A 39 -0.67 7.97 -4.71
CA SER A 39 -0.73 8.93 -5.82
C SER A 39 0.57 9.74 -5.91
N VAL A 40 0.76 10.46 -7.02
CA VAL A 40 1.93 11.34 -7.23
C VAL A 40 2.08 12.39 -6.11
N GLU A 41 0.99 12.70 -5.40
CA GLU A 41 0.91 13.71 -4.33
C GLU A 41 0.85 13.10 -2.91
N SER A 42 1.33 11.86 -2.74
CA SER A 42 1.41 11.11 -1.48
C SER A 42 0.10 10.49 -0.98
N GLU A 43 -0.91 11.27 -0.55
CA GLU A 43 -2.22 10.76 -0.07
C GLU A 43 -3.33 11.82 -0.21
N GLY A 44 -4.59 11.40 -0.40
CA GLY A 44 -5.75 12.31 -0.39
C GLY A 44 -7.11 11.62 -0.41
N MET A 45 -8.18 12.40 -0.36
CA MET A 45 -9.56 11.88 -0.27
C MET A 45 -10.23 11.80 -1.65
N GLY A 46 -11.22 10.92 -1.76
CA GLY A 46 -12.11 10.85 -2.91
C GLY A 46 -13.43 10.16 -2.59
N THR A 47 -14.30 10.08 -3.60
CA THR A 47 -15.63 9.48 -3.51
C THR A 47 -15.75 8.38 -4.56
N ILE A 48 -16.10 7.17 -4.13
CA ILE A 48 -16.45 6.06 -5.00
C ILE A 48 -17.88 6.25 -5.49
N LEU A 49 -18.04 6.37 -6.81
CA LEU A 49 -19.31 6.62 -7.50
C LEU A 49 -19.99 5.33 -7.99
N ASP A 50 -19.18 4.33 -8.32
CA ASP A 50 -19.65 2.98 -8.63
C ASP A 50 -18.62 1.94 -8.19
N LEU A 51 -19.10 0.74 -7.91
CA LEU A 51 -18.28 -0.37 -7.40
C LEU A 51 -18.68 -1.68 -8.09
N SER A 52 -17.69 -2.47 -8.47
CA SER A 52 -17.83 -3.87 -8.88
C SER A 52 -16.89 -4.75 -8.06
N ARG A 53 -16.88 -6.06 -8.31
CA ARG A 53 -15.94 -6.97 -7.62
C ARG A 53 -14.49 -6.76 -8.06
N ASN A 54 -14.28 -6.20 -9.25
CA ASN A 54 -12.95 -6.00 -9.84
C ASN A 54 -12.57 -4.53 -10.07
N GLY A 55 -13.36 -3.56 -9.63
CA GLY A 55 -12.98 -2.16 -9.82
C GLY A 55 -14.00 -1.16 -9.30
N CYS A 56 -13.69 0.11 -9.48
CA CYS A 56 -14.57 1.20 -9.09
C CYS A 56 -14.37 2.42 -9.98
N ARG A 57 -15.29 3.38 -9.88
CA ARG A 57 -15.08 4.74 -10.36
C ARG A 57 -14.88 5.66 -9.16
N LEU A 58 -13.78 6.41 -9.18
CA LEU A 58 -13.38 7.34 -8.13
C LEU A 58 -13.50 8.77 -8.67
N GLU A 59 -14.00 9.68 -7.84
CA GLU A 59 -13.91 11.13 -8.00
C GLU A 59 -12.97 11.68 -6.94
N SER A 60 -11.93 12.42 -7.32
CA SER A 60 -10.90 12.94 -6.41
C SER A 60 -10.18 14.12 -7.04
N PRO A 61 -9.78 15.15 -6.24
CA PRO A 61 -8.93 16.23 -6.73
C PRO A 61 -7.47 15.80 -6.98
N LEU A 62 -7.10 14.57 -6.62
CA LEU A 62 -5.76 14.04 -6.82
C LEU A 62 -5.47 13.79 -8.31
N LEU A 63 -4.27 14.12 -8.75
CA LEU A 63 -3.83 13.83 -10.11
C LEU A 63 -3.67 12.31 -10.33
N MET A 64 -4.53 11.74 -11.17
CA MET A 64 -4.51 10.32 -11.56
C MET A 64 -3.93 10.16 -12.96
N LEU A 65 -2.92 9.30 -13.10
CA LEU A 65 -2.30 8.98 -14.38
C LEU A 65 -2.58 7.51 -14.74
N PRO A 66 -3.03 7.20 -15.97
CA PRO A 66 -3.20 5.82 -16.42
C PRO A 66 -1.92 4.99 -16.22
N GLY A 67 -2.08 3.77 -15.70
CA GLY A 67 -0.97 2.87 -15.36
C GLY A 67 -0.38 3.07 -13.96
N LEU A 68 -0.76 4.13 -13.23
CA LEU A 68 -0.44 4.27 -11.80
C LEU A 68 -1.24 3.24 -10.98
N SER A 69 -0.60 2.64 -9.99
CA SER A 69 -1.25 1.73 -9.03
C SER A 69 -1.39 2.43 -7.69
N VAL A 70 -2.62 2.58 -7.20
CA VAL A 70 -2.95 3.25 -5.94
C VAL A 70 -3.53 2.28 -4.92
N GLU A 71 -3.45 2.62 -3.64
CA GLU A 71 -4.12 1.91 -2.56
C GLU A 71 -5.41 2.65 -2.18
N LEU A 72 -6.49 1.91 -1.88
CA LEU A 72 -7.77 2.47 -1.47
C LEU A 72 -8.20 1.95 -0.10
N ARG A 73 -8.69 2.87 0.75
CA ARG A 73 -9.46 2.55 1.95
C ARG A 73 -10.87 3.08 1.77
N ILE A 74 -11.84 2.21 1.51
CA ILE A 74 -13.23 2.61 1.20
C ILE A 74 -14.09 2.47 2.46
N ALA A 75 -14.66 3.57 2.93
CA ALA A 75 -15.57 3.58 4.08
C ALA A 75 -16.94 3.04 3.67
N VAL A 76 -17.32 1.86 4.19
CA VAL A 76 -18.59 1.19 3.88
C VAL A 76 -19.52 1.25 5.11
N PRO A 77 -20.72 1.84 5.01
CA PRO A 77 -21.68 1.85 6.11
C PRO A 77 -22.02 0.45 6.61
N GLY A 78 -21.95 0.24 7.92
CA GLY A 78 -22.20 -1.04 8.57
C GLY A 78 -21.01 -1.99 8.58
N PHE A 79 -19.89 -1.64 7.92
CA PHE A 79 -18.63 -2.34 8.15
C PHE A 79 -17.92 -1.71 9.35
N GLU A 80 -17.38 -2.56 10.21
CA GLU A 80 -16.58 -2.11 11.36
C GLU A 80 -15.29 -1.39 10.92
N TRP A 81 -14.77 -1.74 9.75
CA TRP A 81 -13.54 -1.17 9.17
C TRP A 81 -13.70 -0.87 7.68
N ALA A 82 -12.88 0.03 7.14
CA ALA A 82 -12.85 0.28 5.70
C ALA A 82 -12.57 -1.02 4.90
N LEU A 83 -13.11 -1.08 3.69
CA LEU A 83 -12.75 -2.09 2.71
C LEU A 83 -11.39 -1.70 2.10
N MET A 84 -10.43 -2.62 2.14
CA MET A 84 -9.04 -2.36 1.76
C MET A 84 -8.72 -2.93 0.38
N ILE A 85 -8.18 -2.08 -0.50
CA ILE A 85 -7.63 -2.47 -1.81
C ILE A 85 -6.13 -2.14 -1.81
N ASP A 86 -5.28 -3.17 -1.76
CA ASP A 86 -3.81 -3.07 -1.70
C ASP A 86 -3.19 -2.67 -3.06
N GLY A 87 -3.99 -2.59 -4.12
CA GLY A 87 -3.54 -2.15 -5.44
C GLY A 87 -4.68 -2.06 -6.43
N ALA A 88 -4.90 -0.84 -6.92
CA ALA A 88 -5.86 -0.52 -7.94
C ALA A 88 -5.19 0.27 -9.06
N ASP A 89 -5.18 -0.30 -10.27
CA ASP A 89 -4.52 0.33 -11.41
C ASP A 89 -5.48 1.29 -12.11
N VAL A 90 -5.02 2.52 -12.34
CA VAL A 90 -5.74 3.54 -13.08
C VAL A 90 -5.85 3.11 -14.55
N GLN A 91 -7.05 2.73 -14.97
CA GLN A 91 -7.35 2.32 -16.35
C GLN A 91 -7.57 3.53 -17.27
N TRP A 92 -8.19 4.56 -16.73
CA TRP A 92 -8.40 5.85 -17.38
C TRP A 92 -8.53 6.93 -16.32
N ALA A 93 -8.19 8.16 -16.69
CA ALA A 93 -8.38 9.34 -15.87
C ALA A 93 -8.94 10.48 -16.74
N ASP A 94 -9.81 11.27 -16.15
CA ASP A 94 -10.36 12.53 -16.62
C ASP A 94 -10.10 13.59 -15.52
N GLU A 95 -10.53 14.84 -15.70
CA GLU A 95 -10.18 15.98 -14.82
C GLU A 95 -10.19 15.67 -13.32
N ASP A 96 -11.30 15.15 -12.79
CA ASP A 96 -11.48 14.80 -11.37
C ASP A 96 -11.88 13.34 -11.16
N ARG A 97 -11.85 12.51 -12.22
CA ARG A 97 -12.41 11.15 -12.20
C ARG A 97 -11.44 10.12 -12.72
N ALA A 98 -11.43 8.95 -12.10
CA ALA A 98 -10.63 7.83 -12.54
C ALA A 98 -11.41 6.52 -12.49
N GLY A 99 -11.18 5.68 -13.50
CA GLY A 99 -11.59 4.28 -13.49
C GLY A 99 -10.46 3.42 -12.95
N LEU A 100 -10.72 2.70 -11.86
CA LEU A 100 -9.72 1.87 -11.19
C LEU A 100 -10.07 0.38 -11.36
N ALA A 101 -9.07 -0.44 -11.68
CA ALA A 101 -9.17 -1.90 -11.69
C ALA A 101 -8.42 -2.49 -10.49
N PHE A 102 -9.09 -3.31 -9.70
CA PHE A 102 -8.49 -3.96 -8.53
C PHE A 102 -7.57 -5.09 -8.97
N VAL A 103 -6.27 -4.88 -8.83
CA VAL A 103 -5.23 -5.86 -9.22
C VAL A 103 -4.67 -6.60 -8.02
N ARG A 104 -4.71 -5.98 -6.83
CA ARG A 104 -4.31 -6.61 -5.57
C ARG A 104 -5.38 -6.37 -4.51
N ILE A 105 -6.11 -7.43 -4.19
CA ILE A 105 -7.09 -7.49 -3.11
C ILE A 105 -6.93 -8.82 -2.38
N ARG A 106 -7.01 -8.80 -1.06
CA ARG A 106 -6.94 -10.02 -0.25
C ARG A 106 -8.26 -10.77 -0.27
N GLU A 107 -8.21 -12.06 0.00
CA GLU A 107 -9.40 -12.92 -0.08
C GLU A 107 -10.51 -12.48 0.89
N THR A 108 -10.15 -12.07 2.10
CA THR A 108 -11.09 -11.55 3.11
C THR A 108 -11.80 -10.28 2.63
N GLU A 109 -11.06 -9.34 2.05
CA GLU A 109 -11.61 -8.11 1.48
C GLU A 109 -12.40 -8.39 0.20
N ARG A 110 -11.96 -9.36 -0.62
CA ARG A 110 -12.71 -9.83 -1.80
C ARG A 110 -14.07 -10.39 -1.40
N GLN A 111 -14.14 -11.15 -0.31
CA GLN A 111 -15.39 -11.67 0.23
C GLN A 111 -16.30 -10.52 0.70
N ARG A 112 -15.77 -9.58 1.50
CA ARG A 112 -16.52 -8.41 1.99
C ARG A 112 -17.04 -7.53 0.84
N LEU A 113 -16.21 -7.30 -0.17
CA LEU A 113 -16.58 -6.58 -1.39
C LEU A 113 -17.68 -7.32 -2.15
N SER A 114 -17.55 -8.64 -2.31
CA SER A 114 -18.55 -9.48 -2.97
C SER A 114 -19.89 -9.43 -2.24
N GLU A 115 -19.91 -9.52 -0.91
CA GLU A 115 -21.12 -9.38 -0.09
C GLU A 115 -21.75 -7.99 -0.25
N LEU A 116 -20.94 -6.92 -0.20
CA LEU A 116 -21.40 -5.55 -0.41
C LEU A 116 -22.04 -5.36 -1.80
N VAL A 117 -21.36 -5.78 -2.86
CA VAL A 117 -21.85 -5.65 -4.24
C VAL A 117 -23.14 -6.46 -4.42
N THR A 118 -23.19 -7.69 -3.89
CA THR A 118 -24.38 -8.56 -3.97
C THR A 118 -25.57 -7.93 -3.25
N ALA A 119 -25.39 -7.46 -2.02
CA ALA A 119 -26.45 -6.81 -1.24
C ALA A 119 -26.98 -5.53 -1.89
N ARG A 120 -26.13 -4.79 -2.63
CA ARG A 120 -26.55 -3.58 -3.38
C ARG A 120 -27.27 -3.92 -4.68
N LEU A 121 -26.86 -4.98 -5.38
CA LEU A 121 -27.57 -5.47 -6.57
C LEU A 121 -28.98 -5.96 -6.21
N GLU A 122 -29.14 -6.63 -5.07
CA GLU A 122 -30.45 -7.09 -4.57
C GLU A 122 -31.39 -5.93 -4.21
N LYS A 123 -30.84 -4.83 -3.65
CA LYS A 123 -31.63 -3.62 -3.31
C LYS A 123 -31.95 -2.73 -4.53
N GLY A 124 -31.07 -2.70 -5.53
CA GLY A 124 -31.26 -1.91 -6.76
C GLY A 124 -32.32 -2.46 -7.73
N ALA A 125 -32.89 -3.64 -7.45
CA ALA A 125 -33.94 -4.23 -8.27
C ALA A 125 -35.36 -3.73 -7.93
N ASP A 126 -35.54 -2.92 -6.87
CA ASP A 126 -36.88 -2.63 -6.31
C ASP A 126 -37.24 -1.14 -6.12
N THR A 127 -36.40 -0.18 -6.52
CA THR A 127 -36.75 1.25 -6.42
C THR A 127 -36.16 2.08 -7.55
N GLY A 128 -37.04 2.58 -8.41
CA GLY A 128 -36.82 3.84 -9.10
C GLY A 128 -37.07 4.99 -8.12
N ASP A 129 -36.27 6.05 -8.29
CA ASP A 129 -36.41 7.39 -7.71
C ASP A 129 -35.82 7.64 -6.30
N ASP A 130 -34.86 8.57 -6.31
CA ASP A 130 -34.49 9.55 -5.29
C ASP A 130 -34.44 9.13 -3.81
N ALA A 131 -33.22 8.83 -3.36
CA ALA A 131 -32.80 9.12 -2.00
C ALA A 131 -31.36 9.64 -2.00
N GLN A 132 -31.22 10.94 -2.23
CA GLN A 132 -30.11 11.75 -1.73
C GLN A 132 -30.15 11.70 -0.20
N GLY A 133 -29.59 10.63 0.35
CA GLY A 133 -29.31 10.49 1.77
C GLY A 133 -27.88 10.95 2.01
N GLU A 134 -27.74 12.19 2.45
CA GLU A 134 -26.55 12.71 3.11
C GLU A 134 -26.20 11.78 4.29
N LEU A 135 -25.33 10.81 4.03
CA LEU A 135 -24.82 9.87 5.03
C LEU A 135 -23.34 10.17 5.20
N ILE A 136 -23.08 11.19 6.01
CA ILE A 136 -21.80 11.42 6.65
C ILE A 136 -21.32 10.08 7.23
N PRO A 137 -20.15 9.56 6.84
CA PRO A 137 -19.62 8.35 7.45
C PRO A 137 -19.32 8.59 8.92
N LEU A 138 -19.92 7.79 9.80
CA LEU A 138 -19.25 7.43 11.04
C LEU A 138 -18.17 6.38 10.69
N GLU A 139 -17.01 6.87 10.24
CA GLU A 139 -15.78 6.25 10.73
C GLU A 139 -15.84 6.29 12.26
N PHE A 140 -15.17 5.39 12.98
CA PHE A 140 -14.96 5.57 14.42
C PHE A 140 -14.08 6.81 14.67
N GLN A 141 -14.60 8.02 14.40
CA GLN A 141 -13.98 9.29 14.72
C GLN A 141 -13.90 9.36 16.24
N GLY A 142 -12.68 9.33 16.77
CA GLY A 142 -12.41 9.51 18.18
C GLY A 142 -12.14 8.23 18.97
N LEU A 143 -12.21 7.01 18.40
CA LEU A 143 -11.71 5.84 19.13
C LEU A 143 -10.19 5.95 19.32
N ASP A 144 -9.47 6.42 18.31
CA ASP A 144 -8.08 6.84 18.43
C ASP A 144 -7.88 7.93 19.49
N ALA A 145 -8.77 8.93 19.55
CA ALA A 145 -8.72 9.98 20.57
C ALA A 145 -9.02 9.48 22.00
N VAL A 146 -9.79 8.40 22.16
CA VAL A 146 -10.05 7.74 23.45
C VAL A 146 -8.87 6.84 23.82
N LEU A 147 -8.37 6.06 22.86
CA LEU A 147 -7.22 5.17 23.07
C LEU A 147 -5.94 5.94 23.36
N SER A 148 -5.75 7.11 22.72
CA SER A 148 -4.55 7.95 22.93
C SER A 148 -4.40 8.46 24.36
N GLN A 149 -5.49 8.47 25.15
CA GLN A 149 -5.49 8.89 26.55
C GLN A 149 -4.93 7.81 27.49
N ASP A 150 -4.96 6.53 27.08
CA ASP A 150 -4.56 5.40 27.92
C ASP A 150 -3.79 4.35 27.08
N PRO A 151 -2.45 4.46 27.02
CA PRO A 151 -1.57 3.48 26.38
C PRO A 151 -1.80 2.03 26.82
N ASP A 152 -2.04 1.79 28.11
CA ASP A 152 -2.19 0.45 28.66
C ASP A 152 -3.54 -0.17 28.26
N LEU A 153 -4.62 0.61 28.24
CA LEU A 153 -5.89 0.18 27.66
C LEU A 153 -5.74 -0.14 26.17
N ALA A 154 -5.05 0.71 25.43
CA ALA A 154 -4.84 0.53 24.00
C ALA A 154 -4.04 -0.75 23.70
N ILE A 155 -2.98 -1.03 24.45
CA ILE A 155 -2.21 -2.28 24.34
C ILE A 155 -3.09 -3.49 24.68
N ARG A 156 -3.87 -3.45 25.77
CA ARG A 156 -4.75 -4.58 26.14
C ARG A 156 -5.80 -4.88 25.07
N LYS A 157 -6.41 -3.85 24.49
CA LYS A 157 -7.35 -4.00 23.37
C LYS A 157 -6.64 -4.52 22.12
N GLY A 158 -5.47 -3.96 21.81
CA GLY A 158 -4.58 -4.43 20.75
C GLY A 158 -4.28 -5.92 20.84
N LEU A 159 -3.88 -6.41 22.02
CA LEU A 159 -3.58 -7.82 22.27
C LEU A 159 -4.81 -8.73 22.08
N THR A 160 -6.00 -8.21 22.35
CA THR A 160 -7.26 -8.93 22.12
C THR A 160 -7.52 -9.07 20.63
N TRP A 161 -7.38 -7.98 19.87
CA TRP A 161 -7.52 -8.00 18.40
C TRP A 161 -6.47 -8.87 17.73
N PHE A 162 -5.22 -8.81 18.19
CA PHE A 162 -4.13 -9.64 17.68
C PHE A 162 -4.37 -11.14 17.88
N ALA A 163 -5.00 -11.53 18.99
CA ALA A 163 -5.37 -12.92 19.20
C ALA A 163 -6.48 -13.42 18.29
N GLN A 164 -7.37 -12.54 17.82
CA GLN A 164 -8.44 -12.91 16.90
C GLN A 164 -7.89 -13.16 15.50
N ASP A 165 -7.07 -12.24 14.99
CA ASP A 165 -6.43 -12.39 13.68
C ASP A 165 -5.05 -11.72 13.65
N ARG A 166 -4.00 -12.54 13.74
CA ARG A 166 -2.61 -12.08 13.70
C ARG A 166 -2.23 -11.51 12.34
N THR A 167 -2.80 -12.01 11.26
CA THR A 167 -2.41 -11.66 9.88
C THR A 167 -2.96 -10.29 9.49
N GLU A 168 -4.19 -10.01 9.90
CA GLU A 168 -4.87 -8.74 9.63
C GLU A 168 -4.58 -7.67 10.67
N PHE A 169 -4.04 -8.05 11.84
CA PHE A 169 -3.77 -7.11 12.92
C PHE A 169 -2.98 -5.88 12.46
N ARG A 170 -1.90 -6.06 11.69
CA ARG A 170 -1.06 -4.92 11.26
C ARG A 170 -1.84 -3.85 10.48
N PHE A 171 -2.89 -4.25 9.74
CA PHE A 171 -3.70 -3.37 8.91
C PHE A 171 -4.94 -2.83 9.62
N ARG A 172 -5.38 -3.52 10.69
CA ARG A 172 -6.56 -3.15 11.48
C ARG A 172 -6.12 -2.55 12.81
N GLY A 173 -5.97 -3.39 13.83
CA GLY A 173 -5.60 -2.95 15.18
C GLY A 173 -4.28 -2.17 15.23
N GLY A 174 -3.28 -2.60 14.48
CA GLY A 174 -1.98 -1.91 14.36
C GLY A 174 -2.10 -0.52 13.75
N SER A 175 -2.92 -0.37 12.70
CA SER A 175 -3.17 0.92 12.05
C SER A 175 -3.98 1.88 12.94
N LEU A 176 -4.96 1.37 13.70
CA LEU A 176 -5.70 2.20 14.66
C LEU A 176 -4.80 2.69 15.79
N LEU A 177 -3.96 1.80 16.34
CA LEU A 177 -3.01 2.17 17.39
C LEU A 177 -1.96 3.17 16.87
N SER A 178 -1.50 3.04 15.63
CA SER A 178 -0.56 4.00 15.05
C SER A 178 -1.14 5.39 14.82
N ARG A 179 -2.45 5.48 14.55
CA ARG A 179 -3.18 6.75 14.55
C ARG A 179 -3.37 7.33 15.95
N ALA A 180 -3.68 6.49 16.94
CA ALA A 180 -3.85 6.92 18.33
C ALA A 180 -2.54 7.44 18.95
N PHE A 181 -1.42 6.82 18.58
CA PHE A 181 -0.08 7.17 19.05
C PHE A 181 0.83 7.46 17.85
N PRO A 182 0.67 8.62 17.18
CA PRO A 182 1.50 8.96 16.04
C PRO A 182 2.97 8.99 16.44
N THR A 183 3.84 8.57 15.51
CA THR A 183 5.30 8.44 15.71
C THR A 183 5.75 7.47 16.81
N CYS A 184 4.83 6.72 17.43
CA CYS A 184 5.06 5.91 18.63
C CYS A 184 5.45 6.82 19.81
N THR A 185 4.45 7.45 20.44
CA THR A 185 4.69 8.42 21.52
C THR A 185 5.55 7.82 22.64
N PRO A 186 6.35 8.62 23.37
CA PRO A 186 7.24 8.10 24.40
C PRO A 186 6.54 7.25 25.48
N GLU A 187 5.31 7.63 25.86
CA GLU A 187 4.49 6.90 26.82
C GLU A 187 4.08 5.53 26.27
N PHE A 188 3.67 5.48 25.00
CA PHE A 188 3.29 4.25 24.33
C PHE A 188 4.49 3.32 24.09
N ALA A 189 5.62 3.87 23.64
CA ALA A 189 6.88 3.14 23.51
C ALA A 189 7.35 2.56 24.85
N THR A 190 7.20 3.32 25.94
CA THR A 190 7.52 2.84 27.29
C THR A 190 6.61 1.68 27.70
N ALA A 191 5.30 1.81 27.49
CA ALA A 191 4.33 0.76 27.80
C ALA A 191 4.57 -0.52 26.98
N LEU A 192 4.89 -0.40 25.68
CA LEU A 192 5.27 -1.53 24.82
C LEU A 192 6.59 -2.17 25.29
N SER A 193 7.57 -1.38 25.70
CA SER A 193 8.82 -1.91 26.26
C SER A 193 8.57 -2.71 27.53
N GLN A 194 7.71 -2.23 28.43
CA GLN A 194 7.32 -2.98 29.64
C GLN A 194 6.54 -4.24 29.31
N LEU A 195 5.68 -4.20 28.28
CA LEU A 195 4.95 -5.36 27.79
C LEU A 195 5.92 -6.46 27.31
N VAL A 196 6.91 -6.12 26.49
CA VAL A 196 7.93 -7.07 26.01
C VAL A 196 8.78 -7.59 27.18
N LYS A 197 9.15 -6.71 28.11
CA LYS A 197 9.96 -7.06 29.28
C LYS A 197 9.27 -8.08 30.18
N THR A 198 7.97 -7.93 30.41
CA THR A 198 7.19 -8.75 31.36
C THR A 198 6.43 -9.91 30.69
N GLY A 199 6.10 -9.79 29.41
CA GLY A 199 5.29 -10.74 28.64
C GLY A 199 6.05 -11.99 28.19
N GLY A 200 5.53 -12.68 27.17
CA GLY A 200 6.20 -13.80 26.50
C GLY A 200 6.25 -13.61 24.98
N ASP A 201 6.35 -14.72 24.26
CA ASP A 201 6.49 -14.72 22.79
C ASP A 201 5.28 -14.06 22.11
N ARG A 202 4.08 -14.18 22.69
CA ARG A 202 2.86 -13.56 22.15
C ARG A 202 2.95 -12.04 22.18
N GLU A 203 3.42 -11.48 23.29
CA GLU A 203 3.57 -10.03 23.47
C GLU A 203 4.70 -9.46 22.60
N ALA A 204 5.77 -10.23 22.40
CA ALA A 204 6.83 -9.91 21.44
C ALA A 204 6.31 -9.92 20.00
N ASP A 205 5.58 -10.99 19.60
CA ASP A 205 4.94 -11.13 18.28
C ASP A 205 3.96 -9.97 18.01
N PHE A 206 3.12 -9.63 18.99
CA PHE A 206 2.21 -8.49 18.93
C PHE A 206 2.96 -7.18 18.71
N SER A 207 4.00 -6.95 19.51
CA SER A 207 4.77 -5.71 19.44
C SER A 207 5.50 -5.59 18.11
N LEU A 208 6.06 -6.68 17.57
CA LEU A 208 6.65 -6.69 16.23
C LEU A 208 5.62 -6.38 15.16
N ALA A 209 4.44 -7.00 15.20
CA ALA A 209 3.37 -6.75 14.24
C ALA A 209 2.86 -5.30 14.30
N LEU A 210 2.83 -4.70 15.49
CA LEU A 210 2.46 -3.30 15.69
C LEU A 210 3.53 -2.35 15.16
N LEU A 211 4.81 -2.60 15.47
CA LEU A 211 5.94 -1.77 15.06
C LEU A 211 6.13 -1.69 13.54
N GLN A 212 5.55 -2.61 12.77
CA GLN A 212 5.45 -2.49 11.31
C GLN A 212 4.70 -1.22 10.85
N ASN A 213 3.93 -0.57 11.72
CA ASN A 213 3.25 0.70 11.44
C ASN A 213 4.09 1.95 11.77
N TYR A 214 5.32 1.77 12.29
CA TYR A 214 6.20 2.85 12.76
C TYR A 214 7.57 2.87 12.08
N LEU A 215 7.63 2.35 10.84
CA LEU A 215 8.87 2.19 10.10
C LEU A 215 9.65 3.51 9.98
N GLY A 216 10.92 3.48 10.40
CA GLY A 216 11.82 4.63 10.34
C GLY A 216 11.66 5.66 11.48
N SER A 217 10.83 5.40 12.50
CA SER A 217 10.80 6.21 13.72
C SER A 217 11.80 5.69 14.77
N THR A 218 12.71 6.55 15.23
CA THR A 218 13.64 6.24 16.33
C THR A 218 12.94 6.09 17.69
N SER A 219 11.70 6.58 17.81
CA SER A 219 10.90 6.44 19.04
C SER A 219 10.55 4.99 19.37
N SER A 220 10.61 4.09 18.38
CA SER A 220 10.40 2.65 18.57
C SER A 220 11.64 1.88 19.04
N ASP A 221 12.81 2.51 19.02
CA ASP A 221 14.09 1.84 19.25
C ASP A 221 14.21 1.28 20.67
N GLY A 222 13.59 1.93 21.66
CA GLY A 222 13.54 1.42 23.03
C GLY A 222 12.86 0.04 23.13
N VAL A 223 11.79 -0.16 22.38
CA VAL A 223 11.05 -1.43 22.32
C VAL A 223 11.88 -2.49 21.59
N LEU A 224 12.49 -2.13 20.45
CA LEU A 224 13.33 -3.04 19.68
C LEU A 224 14.56 -3.48 20.48
N LYS A 225 15.20 -2.57 21.21
CA LYS A 225 16.29 -2.86 22.14
C LYS A 225 15.88 -3.86 23.21
N GLU A 226 14.69 -3.70 23.79
CA GLU A 226 14.16 -4.65 24.78
C GLU A 226 13.95 -6.04 24.17
N MET A 227 13.43 -6.12 22.93
CA MET A 227 13.30 -7.38 22.20
C MET A 227 14.65 -8.05 21.98
N VAL A 228 15.65 -7.32 21.47
CA VAL A 228 17.00 -7.84 21.26
C VAL A 228 17.62 -8.35 22.57
N SER A 229 17.45 -7.59 23.66
CA SER A 229 17.98 -7.98 24.96
C SER A 229 17.41 -9.30 25.47
N ARG A 230 16.13 -9.57 25.21
CA ARG A 230 15.42 -10.71 25.79
C ARG A 230 15.37 -11.93 24.86
N PHE A 231 15.28 -11.71 23.56
CA PHE A 231 15.06 -12.74 22.54
C PHE A 231 16.27 -12.91 21.60
N SER A 232 17.48 -12.59 22.07
CA SER A 232 18.72 -12.67 21.28
C SER A 232 19.01 -14.03 20.62
N HIS A 233 18.41 -15.11 21.12
CA HIS A 233 18.57 -16.48 20.61
C HIS A 233 17.35 -17.01 19.85
N ASP A 234 16.28 -16.20 19.70
CA ASP A 234 15.10 -16.56 18.93
C ASP A 234 15.21 -15.95 17.53
N ASP A 235 15.59 -16.78 16.57
CA ASP A 235 15.81 -16.38 15.18
C ASP A 235 14.58 -15.70 14.56
N ARG A 236 13.36 -16.13 14.91
CA ARG A 236 12.12 -15.56 14.35
C ARG A 236 11.91 -14.13 14.84
N THR A 237 12.09 -13.90 16.14
CA THR A 237 12.00 -12.56 16.72
C THR A 237 13.10 -11.65 16.17
N MET A 238 14.33 -12.16 16.07
CA MET A 238 15.47 -11.41 15.56
C MET A 238 15.34 -11.07 14.07
N GLU A 239 14.78 -11.94 13.25
CA GLU A 239 14.44 -11.66 11.84
C GLU A 239 13.41 -10.52 11.75
N GLY A 240 12.36 -10.54 12.58
CA GLY A 240 11.38 -9.47 12.65
C GLY A 240 11.98 -8.12 13.04
N VAL A 241 12.88 -8.09 14.04
CA VAL A 241 13.60 -6.87 14.44
C VAL A 241 14.45 -6.33 13.29
N ARG A 242 15.25 -7.21 12.63
CA ARG A 242 16.05 -6.80 11.47
C ARG A 242 15.18 -6.26 10.34
N ALA A 243 14.04 -6.89 10.06
CA ALA A 243 13.11 -6.42 9.03
C ALA A 243 12.59 -4.99 9.31
N ILE A 244 12.25 -4.68 10.57
CA ILE A 244 11.81 -3.34 10.96
C ILE A 244 12.96 -2.34 10.84
N ILE A 245 14.16 -2.67 11.32
CA ILE A 245 15.32 -1.75 11.27
C ILE A 245 15.70 -1.46 9.81
N ASN A 246 15.78 -2.52 8.99
CA ASN A 246 16.14 -2.45 7.57
C ASN A 246 15.07 -1.80 6.70
N SER A 247 13.84 -1.67 7.20
CA SER A 247 12.78 -1.02 6.44
C SER A 247 13.18 0.42 6.12
N THR A 248 13.43 0.67 4.84
CA THR A 248 13.70 2.00 4.32
C THR A 248 12.37 2.54 3.85
N ARG A 249 11.91 3.62 4.49
CA ARG A 249 11.00 4.53 3.80
C ARG A 249 11.85 5.07 2.66
N LEU A 250 11.65 4.61 1.43
CA LEU A 250 12.33 5.17 0.25
C LEU A 250 11.92 6.65 0.18
N THR A 251 12.66 7.50 0.86
CA THR A 251 12.64 8.93 0.61
C THR A 251 13.22 9.13 -0.78
N SER A 252 12.69 10.12 -1.50
CA SER A 252 12.92 10.45 -2.90
C SER A 252 14.38 10.84 -3.23
N SER A 253 15.39 10.12 -2.76
CA SER A 253 16.74 10.18 -3.27
C SER A 253 16.71 9.61 -4.69
N SER A 254 16.39 10.46 -5.67
CA SER A 254 16.58 10.11 -7.07
C SER A 254 18.08 10.02 -7.32
N GLY A 255 18.56 8.81 -7.62
CA GLY A 255 19.96 8.55 -7.87
C GLY A 255 20.21 7.05 -8.03
N GLU A 256 21.20 6.68 -8.85
CA GLU A 256 21.52 5.28 -9.15
C GLU A 256 21.90 4.46 -7.90
N PHE A 257 22.29 5.12 -6.80
CA PHE A 257 22.70 4.51 -5.53
C PHE A 257 21.71 4.76 -4.36
N ALA A 258 20.45 5.10 -4.66
CA ALA A 258 19.45 5.47 -3.65
C ALA A 258 19.32 4.46 -2.49
N LEU A 259 19.38 3.16 -2.79
CA LEU A 259 19.25 2.09 -1.81
C LEU A 259 20.47 1.99 -0.88
N ALA A 260 21.68 2.08 -1.45
CA ALA A 260 22.92 2.10 -0.68
C ALA A 260 22.97 3.32 0.26
N GLU A 261 22.49 4.47 -0.20
CA GLU A 261 22.41 5.68 0.62
C GLU A 261 21.38 5.55 1.75
N ALA A 262 20.23 4.91 1.48
CA ALA A 262 19.23 4.64 2.50
C ALA A 262 19.79 3.71 3.61
N TRP A 263 20.55 2.68 3.26
CA TRP A 263 21.23 1.82 4.23
C TRP A 263 22.37 2.53 4.97
N ARG A 264 23.07 3.48 4.34
CA ARG A 264 24.08 4.31 5.01
C ARG A 264 23.46 5.15 6.14
N VAL A 265 22.34 5.82 5.86
CA VAL A 265 21.59 6.60 6.87
C VAL A 265 21.11 5.71 8.02
N LYS A 266 20.65 4.49 7.70
CA LYS A 266 20.26 3.51 8.72
C LYS A 266 21.43 3.07 9.60
N LYS A 267 22.57 2.76 9.00
CA LYS A 267 23.81 2.45 9.75
C LYS A 267 24.15 3.58 10.72
N GLU A 268 24.13 4.84 10.26
CA GLU A 268 24.39 5.99 11.13
C GLU A 268 23.42 6.06 12.30
N SER A 269 22.12 5.83 12.04
CA SER A 269 21.08 5.82 13.07
C SER A 269 21.25 4.71 14.13
N LEU A 270 21.96 3.62 13.83
CA LEU A 270 22.23 2.54 14.78
C LEU A 270 23.47 2.75 15.62
N THR A 271 24.32 3.72 15.30
CA THR A 271 25.62 3.92 15.98
C THR A 271 25.45 4.14 17.48
N TYR A 272 24.38 4.82 17.90
CA TYR A 272 24.12 5.06 19.33
C TYR A 272 23.69 3.80 20.10
N TRP A 273 23.36 2.69 19.42
CA TRP A 273 23.10 1.40 20.08
C TRP A 273 24.39 0.74 20.57
N LEU A 274 25.55 1.11 20.02
CA LEU A 274 26.85 0.62 20.47
C LEU A 274 27.23 1.13 21.87
N THR A 275 26.59 2.19 22.36
CA THR A 275 26.83 2.74 23.70
C THR A 275 25.84 2.20 24.74
N ASP A 276 25.00 1.22 24.41
CA ASP A 276 24.07 0.61 25.35
C ASP A 276 24.82 -0.26 26.39
N GLU A 277 24.36 -0.26 27.64
CA GLU A 277 24.99 -1.03 28.72
C GLU A 277 24.79 -2.55 28.54
N ARG A 278 23.77 -2.96 27.79
CA ARG A 278 23.42 -4.38 27.61
C ARG A 278 24.22 -4.99 26.47
N GLN A 279 25.05 -5.98 26.80
CA GLN A 279 25.92 -6.67 25.83
C GLN A 279 25.16 -7.27 24.63
N ALA A 280 23.95 -7.80 24.84
CA ALA A 280 23.15 -8.35 23.75
C ALA A 280 22.83 -7.31 22.66
N ILE A 281 22.60 -6.06 23.05
CA ILE A 281 22.27 -4.97 22.13
C ILE A 281 23.52 -4.49 21.40
N THR A 282 24.64 -4.34 22.11
CA THR A 282 25.90 -3.93 21.47
C THR A 282 26.37 -4.98 20.48
N SER A 283 26.33 -6.27 20.83
CA SER A 283 26.66 -7.37 19.91
C SER A 283 25.72 -7.41 18.70
N PHE A 284 24.42 -7.20 18.89
CA PHE A 284 23.47 -7.10 17.78
C PHE A 284 23.79 -5.91 16.86
N ALA A 285 24.03 -4.73 17.43
CA ALA A 285 24.35 -3.52 16.68
C ALA A 285 25.65 -3.67 15.88
N GLU A 286 26.70 -4.24 16.47
CA GLU A 286 27.96 -4.55 15.77
C GLU A 286 27.74 -5.47 14.56
N GLN A 287 27.03 -6.58 14.78
CA GLN A 287 26.74 -7.55 13.72
C GLN A 287 25.90 -6.94 12.60
N HIS A 288 24.88 -6.16 12.97
CA HIS A 288 23.95 -5.58 12.01
C HIS A 288 24.57 -4.40 11.24
N ILE A 289 25.43 -3.59 11.87
CA ILE A 289 26.23 -2.57 11.18
C ILE A 289 27.17 -3.21 10.15
N ALA A 290 27.84 -4.32 10.51
CA ALA A 290 28.69 -5.06 9.57
C ALA A 290 27.89 -5.72 8.43
N GLU A 291 26.64 -6.12 8.68
CA GLU A 291 25.71 -6.58 7.65
C GLU A 291 25.32 -5.45 6.69
N LEU A 292 24.94 -4.28 7.20
CA LEU A 292 24.64 -3.10 6.40
C LEU A 292 25.83 -2.67 5.53
N ASP A 293 27.06 -2.72 6.05
CA ASP A 293 28.27 -2.43 5.25
C ASP A 293 28.43 -3.39 4.06
N ARG A 294 28.17 -4.69 4.27
CA ARG A 294 28.19 -5.67 3.18
C ARG A 294 27.09 -5.40 2.16
N MET A 295 25.89 -5.04 2.60
CA MET A 295 24.76 -4.70 1.73
C MET A 295 25.04 -3.44 0.90
N ILE A 296 25.60 -2.39 1.51
CA ILE A 296 25.99 -1.15 0.84
C ILE A 296 27.05 -1.42 -0.23
N ALA A 297 28.08 -2.20 0.09
CA ALA A 297 29.14 -2.56 -0.88
C ALA A 297 28.59 -3.37 -2.05
N ALA A 298 27.74 -4.37 -1.77
CA ALA A 298 27.12 -5.21 -2.80
C ALA A 298 26.22 -4.39 -3.74
N GLU A 299 25.41 -3.47 -3.19
CA GLU A 299 24.52 -2.63 -4.00
C GLU A 299 25.30 -1.65 -4.88
N ARG A 300 26.39 -1.06 -4.36
CA ARG A 300 27.26 -0.20 -5.17
C ARG A 300 27.88 -0.96 -6.35
N HIS A 301 28.45 -2.13 -6.07
CA HIS A 301 29.02 -2.98 -7.12
C HIS A 301 27.96 -3.41 -8.16
N ARG A 302 26.74 -3.71 -7.71
CA ARG A 302 25.61 -4.05 -8.62
C ARG A 302 25.31 -2.90 -9.58
N VAL A 303 25.21 -1.67 -9.06
CA VAL A 303 24.92 -0.47 -9.85
C VAL A 303 26.06 -0.13 -10.80
N GLU A 304 27.32 -0.24 -10.35
CA GLU A 304 28.51 -0.01 -11.18
C GLU A 304 28.58 -1.01 -12.35
N ALA A 305 28.36 -2.30 -12.08
CA ALA A 305 28.32 -3.33 -13.12
C ALA A 305 27.20 -3.10 -14.14
N GLU A 306 26.02 -2.66 -13.68
CA GLU A 306 24.89 -2.33 -14.55
C GLU A 306 25.20 -1.11 -15.43
N ARG A 307 25.89 -0.11 -14.89
CA ARG A 307 26.34 1.07 -15.63
C ARG A 307 27.37 0.70 -16.70
N GLU A 308 28.37 -0.10 -16.37
CA GLU A 308 29.36 -0.57 -17.36
C GLU A 308 28.69 -1.33 -18.51
N LEU A 309 27.70 -2.17 -18.21
CA LEU A 309 26.94 -2.89 -19.23
C LEU A 309 26.19 -1.92 -20.16
N ARG A 310 25.55 -0.89 -19.58
CA ARG A 310 24.85 0.17 -20.34
C ARG A 310 25.79 1.03 -21.19
N GLU A 311 27.02 1.28 -20.73
CA GLU A 311 28.04 2.01 -21.50
C GLU A 311 28.55 1.15 -22.67
N ARG A 312 28.80 -0.14 -22.45
CA ARG A 312 29.21 -1.08 -23.51
C ARG A 312 28.15 -1.21 -24.61
N SER A 313 26.87 -1.39 -24.24
CA SER A 313 25.79 -1.53 -25.21
C SER A 313 25.59 -0.26 -26.06
N ARG A 314 25.72 0.94 -25.47
CA ARG A 314 25.66 2.20 -26.23
C ARG A 314 26.80 2.33 -27.24
N HIS A 315 28.02 1.95 -26.84
CA HIS A 315 29.17 1.99 -27.74
C HIS A 315 29.04 0.99 -28.89
N GLU A 316 28.44 -0.19 -28.66
CA GLU A 316 28.13 -1.17 -29.71
C GLU A 316 27.10 -0.61 -30.70
N ASP A 317 26.03 0.03 -30.23
CA ASP A 317 24.99 0.64 -31.08
C ASP A 317 25.52 1.83 -31.93
N GLU A 318 26.37 2.68 -31.35
CA GLU A 318 27.00 3.81 -32.07
C GLU A 318 28.03 3.36 -33.11
N SER A 319 28.76 2.27 -32.83
CA SER A 319 29.74 1.69 -33.77
C SER A 319 29.10 0.93 -34.93
N GLY A 320 27.82 0.56 -34.82
CA GLY A 320 27.06 -0.15 -35.86
C GLY A 320 26.54 0.72 -37.01
N HIS A 321 26.73 2.05 -36.97
CA HIS A 321 26.23 2.99 -38.00
C HIS A 321 27.30 3.51 -38.98
N ASP A 322 28.45 2.83 -39.10
CA ASP A 322 29.43 3.08 -40.17
C ASP A 322 29.53 1.89 -41.14
N HIS A 323 28.41 1.50 -41.73
CA HIS A 323 28.41 0.70 -42.95
C HIS A 323 28.04 1.57 -44.15
N GLY A 324 29.09 1.97 -44.86
CA GLY A 324 29.08 2.90 -45.98
C GLY A 324 27.93 2.69 -46.95
N TYR A 325 27.22 3.79 -47.19
CA TYR A 325 26.39 3.97 -48.35
C TYR A 325 27.23 3.76 -49.62
N ARG A 326 27.14 2.56 -50.20
CA ARG A 326 27.70 2.25 -51.51
C ARG A 326 26.57 2.43 -52.54
N PRO A 327 26.61 3.45 -53.41
CA PRO A 327 25.59 3.63 -54.43
C PRO A 327 25.65 2.43 -55.40
N LYS A 328 24.50 1.81 -55.68
CA LYS A 328 24.42 0.79 -56.74
C LYS A 328 24.44 1.48 -58.10
N PRO A 329 25.26 1.01 -59.07
CA PRO A 329 25.18 1.49 -60.44
C PRO A 329 23.94 0.89 -61.13
N PHE A 330 23.34 1.73 -61.98
CA PHE A 330 22.19 1.58 -62.89
C PHE A 330 21.50 0.22 -63.02
#